data_AF-A0A2E7IU56-F1
#
_entry.id   AF-A0A2E7IU56-F1
#
_cell.length_a   1.000
_cell.length_b   1.000
_cell.length_c   1.000
_cell.angle_alpha   90.00
_cell.angle_beta   90.00
_cell.angle_gamma   90.00
#
_symmetry.space_group_name_H-M   'P 1'
#
loop_
_entity.id
_entity.type
_entity.pdbx_description
1 polymer ?
#
loop_
_entity_poly.entity_id
_entity_poly.type
_entity_poly.pdbx_seq_one_letter_code
_entity_poly.pdbx_strand_id
1 'polypeptide(L)'
;MSLLDELKAKADERRSDAELEAARLADQTAYYQSQLLPCMLQAYTFLQELTAHLKVVDDRCDVAYPLLPEDATITLQQGDYSVAIDSRQEPTQLELRCKAHLPEPVTFDVKGPAEVQRHKQLMDRYGLKYERTERKDDRFDIDSATFKLIGPIPVRVVIVADSENRCLGLHFRNVEQAGVKTVNITPDKFNDEFLDRLGRYILRQQANLFSTELSDEARQKLQEKLAKQREEDERARRVIEAERAALAKAEYESRPSVRLSRAMQSAADKLKAKLNKD
;
A
#
# COMPACT_ATOMS: atom_id res chain seq x y z
N MET A 1 -11.93 53.19 -19.29
CA MET A 1 -13.02 52.30 -18.87
C MET A 1 -13.60 52.85 -17.57
N SER A 2 -14.92 52.79 -17.38
CA SER A 2 -15.61 53.35 -16.21
C SER A 2 -15.62 52.33 -15.05
N LEU A 3 -15.53 52.82 -13.81
CA LEU A 3 -15.67 52.01 -12.59
C LEU A 3 -16.96 51.15 -12.60
N LEU A 4 -18.02 51.67 -13.22
CA LEU A 4 -19.30 50.96 -13.35
C LEU A 4 -19.23 49.79 -14.34
N ASP A 5 -18.41 49.89 -15.38
CA ASP A 5 -18.22 48.80 -16.35
C ASP A 5 -17.37 47.68 -15.72
N GLU A 6 -16.35 48.04 -14.93
CA GLU A 6 -15.54 47.07 -14.17
C GLU A 6 -16.35 46.35 -13.08
N LEU A 7 -17.25 47.08 -12.39
CA LEU A 7 -18.15 46.51 -11.39
C LEU A 7 -19.21 45.58 -12.01
N LYS A 8 -19.73 45.91 -13.20
CA LYS A 8 -20.63 45.02 -13.95
C LYS A 8 -19.93 43.75 -14.38
N ALA A 9 -18.74 43.85 -14.98
CA ALA A 9 -17.96 42.68 -15.39
C ALA A 9 -17.68 41.74 -14.20
N LYS A 10 -17.27 42.29 -13.04
CA LYS A 10 -17.06 41.49 -11.81
C LYS A 10 -18.34 40.88 -11.24
N ALA A 11 -19.48 41.56 -11.37
CA ALA A 11 -20.76 41.04 -10.91
C ALA A 11 -21.26 39.89 -11.80
N ASP A 12 -21.09 40.02 -13.12
CA ASP A 12 -21.46 39.01 -14.10
C ASP A 12 -20.55 37.78 -14.02
N GLU A 13 -19.24 37.97 -13.82
CA GLU A 13 -18.28 36.89 -13.56
C GLU A 13 -18.66 36.10 -12.30
N ARG A 14 -18.93 36.79 -11.18
CA ARG A 14 -19.38 36.14 -9.94
C ARG A 14 -20.71 35.41 -10.06
N ARG A 15 -21.64 35.93 -10.86
CA ARG A 15 -22.93 35.27 -11.11
C ARG A 15 -22.75 34.02 -11.96
N SER A 16 -21.95 34.10 -13.02
CA SER A 16 -21.61 32.95 -13.86
C SER A 16 -20.92 31.85 -13.06
N ASP A 17 -19.95 32.21 -12.20
CA ASP A 17 -19.27 31.25 -11.33
C ASP A 17 -20.26 30.60 -10.34
N ALA A 18 -21.14 31.40 -9.73
CA ALA A 18 -22.15 30.88 -8.82
C ALA A 18 -23.15 29.94 -9.51
N GLU A 19 -23.54 30.22 -10.75
CA GLU A 19 -24.43 29.38 -11.55
C GLU A 19 -23.75 28.05 -11.94
N LEU A 20 -22.47 28.09 -12.34
CA LEU A 20 -21.68 26.89 -12.64
C LEU A 20 -21.51 26.00 -11.41
N GLU A 21 -21.17 26.58 -10.26
CA GLU A 21 -21.04 25.83 -9.00
C GLU A 21 -22.38 25.26 -8.53
N ALA A 22 -23.48 26.01 -8.69
CA ALA A 22 -24.82 25.53 -8.36
C ALA A 22 -25.25 24.35 -9.25
N ALA A 23 -24.96 24.41 -10.55
CA ALA A 23 -25.22 23.30 -11.47
C ALA A 23 -24.39 22.06 -11.11
N ARG A 24 -23.10 22.24 -10.79
CA ARG A 24 -22.22 21.16 -10.36
C ARG A 24 -22.71 20.48 -9.08
N LEU A 25 -23.15 21.26 -8.10
CA LEU A 25 -23.67 20.75 -6.84
C LEU A 25 -25.00 20.00 -7.03
N ALA A 26 -25.87 20.51 -7.89
CA ALA A 26 -27.14 19.85 -8.24
C ALA A 26 -26.89 18.48 -8.91
N ASP A 27 -25.96 18.41 -9.85
CA ASP A 27 -25.56 17.15 -10.50
C ASP A 27 -24.97 16.13 -9.52
N GLN A 28 -24.11 16.58 -8.59
CA GLN A 28 -23.55 15.73 -7.54
C GLN A 28 -24.64 15.19 -6.61
N THR A 29 -25.60 16.05 -6.23
CA THR A 29 -26.71 15.67 -5.34
C THR A 29 -27.63 14.66 -6.03
N ALA A 30 -27.95 14.88 -7.31
CA ALA A 30 -28.77 13.96 -8.10
C ALA A 30 -28.08 12.59 -8.26
N TYR A 31 -26.77 12.58 -8.50
CA TYR A 31 -26.00 11.33 -8.57
C TYR A 31 -25.97 10.60 -7.22
N TYR A 32 -25.76 11.33 -6.12
CA TYR A 32 -25.78 10.76 -4.78
C TYR A 32 -27.12 10.11 -4.47
N GLN A 33 -28.23 10.81 -4.68
CA GLN A 33 -29.57 10.28 -4.39
C GLN A 33 -29.95 9.07 -5.27
N SER A 34 -29.53 9.05 -6.53
CA SER A 34 -29.91 7.98 -7.47
C SER A 34 -29.04 6.73 -7.37
N GLN A 35 -27.74 6.86 -7.11
CA GLN A 35 -26.77 5.76 -7.20
C GLN A 35 -26.11 5.42 -5.85
N LEU A 36 -25.63 6.43 -5.12
CA LEU A 36 -24.84 6.19 -3.90
C LEU A 36 -25.72 5.90 -2.68
N LEU A 37 -26.83 6.62 -2.53
CA LEU A 37 -27.73 6.49 -1.40
C LEU A 37 -28.31 5.07 -1.25
N PRO A 38 -28.81 4.40 -2.31
CA PRO A 38 -29.27 3.01 -2.20
C PRO A 38 -28.16 2.07 -1.72
N CYS A 39 -26.94 2.21 -2.25
CA CYS A 39 -25.78 1.41 -1.86
C CYS A 39 -25.42 1.62 -0.37
N MET A 40 -25.45 2.86 0.10
CA MET A 40 -25.15 3.20 1.50
C MET A 40 -26.21 2.65 2.45
N LEU A 41 -27.50 2.76 2.10
CA LEU A 41 -28.57 2.18 2.91
C LEU A 41 -28.46 0.65 2.98
N GLN A 42 -28.16 0.00 1.86
CA GLN A 42 -27.94 -1.44 1.81
C GLN A 42 -26.74 -1.88 2.67
N ALA A 43 -25.61 -1.16 2.59
CA ALA A 43 -24.46 -1.39 3.44
C ALA A 43 -24.78 -1.22 4.92
N TYR A 44 -25.56 -0.19 5.27
CA TYR A 44 -25.97 0.07 6.63
C TYR A 44 -26.82 -1.08 7.19
N THR A 45 -27.86 -1.51 6.46
CA THR A 45 -28.71 -2.63 6.86
C THR A 45 -27.88 -3.89 7.07
N PHE A 46 -27.02 -4.23 6.11
CA PHE A 46 -26.13 -5.39 6.21
C PHE A 46 -25.21 -5.32 7.44
N LEU A 47 -24.52 -4.20 7.66
CA LEU A 47 -23.61 -4.04 8.80
C LEU A 47 -24.38 -4.06 10.14
N GLN A 48 -25.59 -3.51 10.18
CA GLN A 48 -26.43 -3.53 11.36
C GLN A 48 -26.84 -4.97 11.71
N GLU A 49 -27.30 -5.75 10.73
CA GLU A 49 -27.64 -7.16 10.90
C GLU A 49 -26.42 -8.00 11.29
N LEU A 50 -25.29 -7.81 10.60
CA LEU A 50 -24.03 -8.49 10.90
C LEU A 50 -23.60 -8.25 12.35
N THR A 51 -23.57 -6.99 12.80
CA THR A 51 -23.18 -6.68 14.18
C THR A 51 -24.20 -7.15 15.21
N ALA A 52 -25.49 -7.21 14.88
CA ALA A 52 -26.50 -7.80 15.76
C ALA A 52 -26.27 -9.31 15.94
N HIS A 53 -26.02 -10.04 14.85
CA HIS A 53 -25.73 -11.48 14.92
C HIS A 53 -24.41 -11.78 15.63
N LEU A 54 -23.34 -11.02 15.35
CA LEU A 54 -22.05 -11.19 16.03
C LEU A 54 -22.14 -10.99 17.54
N LYS A 55 -22.97 -10.05 18.01
CA LYS A 55 -23.21 -9.86 19.45
C LYS A 55 -23.94 -11.03 20.10
N VAL A 56 -24.80 -11.72 19.37
CA VAL A 56 -25.53 -12.90 19.89
C VAL A 56 -24.61 -14.11 19.95
N VAL A 57 -23.74 -14.28 18.95
CA VAL A 57 -22.80 -15.41 18.88
C VAL A 57 -21.60 -15.22 19.81
N ASP A 58 -21.29 -13.98 20.23
CA ASP A 58 -20.03 -13.59 20.90
C ASP A 58 -18.81 -14.13 20.13
N ASP A 59 -18.85 -14.01 18.81
CA ASP A 59 -17.79 -14.52 17.94
C ASP A 59 -16.53 -13.66 18.10
N ARG A 60 -15.50 -14.25 18.71
CA ARG A 60 -14.20 -13.61 18.94
C ARG A 60 -13.18 -14.22 17.99
N CYS A 61 -12.56 -13.36 17.19
CA CYS A 61 -11.56 -13.77 16.22
C CYS A 61 -10.16 -13.55 16.80
N ASP A 62 -9.34 -14.59 16.82
CA ASP A 62 -7.93 -14.50 17.21
C ASP A 62 -7.08 -13.96 16.05
N VAL A 63 -6.30 -12.93 16.32
CA VAL A 63 -5.56 -12.17 15.31
C VAL A 63 -4.11 -11.99 15.72
N ALA A 64 -3.19 -12.48 14.90
CA ALA A 64 -1.76 -12.24 15.08
C ALA A 64 -1.35 -10.85 14.58
N TYR A 65 -0.80 -10.02 15.45
CA TYR A 65 -0.21 -8.72 15.12
C TYR A 65 1.30 -8.72 15.36
N PRO A 66 2.12 -8.22 14.41
CA PRO A 66 3.58 -8.12 14.57
C PRO A 66 3.95 -6.89 15.42
N LEU A 67 3.68 -6.97 16.72
CA LEU A 67 3.95 -5.87 17.68
C LEU A 67 5.18 -6.12 18.56
N LEU A 68 5.72 -7.34 18.52
CA LEU A 68 6.88 -7.72 19.30
C LEU A 68 8.16 -7.53 18.45
N PRO A 69 9.32 -7.36 19.10
CA PRO A 69 10.60 -7.32 18.41
C PRO A 69 10.89 -8.66 17.69
N GLU A 70 11.85 -8.63 16.76
CA GLU A 70 12.33 -9.83 16.04
C GLU A 70 11.24 -10.54 15.22
N ASP A 71 10.30 -9.77 14.66
CA ASP A 71 9.17 -10.24 13.84
C ASP A 71 8.22 -11.21 14.57
N ALA A 72 8.30 -11.26 15.91
CA ALA A 72 7.35 -12.02 16.72
C ALA A 72 5.95 -11.38 16.67
N THR A 73 4.93 -12.23 16.72
CA THR A 73 3.53 -11.81 16.69
C THR A 73 2.85 -12.08 18.01
N ILE A 74 1.91 -11.21 18.37
CA ILE A 74 1.03 -11.38 19.52
C ILE A 74 -0.40 -11.60 19.04
N THR A 75 -1.09 -12.57 19.63
CA THR A 75 -2.50 -12.85 19.31
C THR A 75 -3.39 -11.94 20.15
N LEU A 76 -4.25 -11.17 19.47
CA LEU A 76 -5.29 -10.35 20.08
C LEU A 76 -6.67 -10.87 19.69
N GLN A 77 -7.64 -10.70 20.58
CA GLN A 77 -9.03 -11.10 20.34
C GLN A 77 -9.84 -9.93 19.81
N GLN A 78 -10.22 -10.00 18.54
CA GLN A 78 -11.11 -9.04 17.91
C GLN A 78 -12.56 -9.30 18.31
N GLY A 79 -13.21 -8.26 18.85
CA GLY A 79 -14.61 -8.27 19.27
C GLY A 79 -15.19 -6.86 19.38
N ASP A 80 -16.26 -6.71 20.16
CA ASP A 80 -16.96 -5.43 20.41
C ASP A 80 -17.42 -4.70 19.13
N TYR A 81 -18.06 -5.43 18.22
CA TYR A 81 -18.54 -4.87 16.97
C TYR A 81 -19.69 -3.87 17.19
N SER A 82 -19.58 -2.69 16.59
CA SER A 82 -20.59 -1.64 16.61
C SER A 82 -20.59 -0.84 15.32
N VAL A 83 -21.76 -0.37 14.89
CA VAL A 83 -21.92 0.47 13.69
C VAL A 83 -22.30 1.87 14.12
N ALA A 84 -21.67 2.87 13.52
CA ALA A 84 -22.00 4.28 13.63
C ALA A 84 -22.31 4.84 12.24
N ILE A 85 -23.26 5.77 12.19
CA ILE A 85 -23.68 6.46 10.97
C ILE A 85 -23.79 7.95 11.26
N ASP A 86 -23.57 8.76 10.23
CA ASP A 86 -23.75 10.22 10.29
C ASP A 86 -25.23 10.61 10.22
N SER A 87 -25.99 9.99 9.33
CA SER A 87 -27.42 10.27 9.10
C SER A 87 -28.18 8.98 8.84
N ARG A 88 -29.44 8.94 9.32
CA ARG A 88 -30.34 7.79 9.09
C ARG A 88 -31.08 7.84 7.76
N GLN A 89 -31.25 9.04 7.20
CA GLN A 89 -32.02 9.24 5.97
C GLN A 89 -31.09 9.28 4.75
N GLU A 90 -29.99 10.01 4.87
CA GLU A 90 -29.03 10.20 3.78
C GLU A 90 -27.60 9.95 4.29
N PRO A 91 -27.23 8.70 4.61
CA PRO A 91 -25.92 8.38 5.16
C PRO A 91 -24.79 8.65 4.16
N THR A 92 -23.96 9.64 4.45
CA THR A 92 -22.74 9.90 3.66
C THR A 92 -21.55 9.13 4.20
N GLN A 93 -21.60 8.71 5.48
CA GLN A 93 -20.53 7.98 6.13
C GLN A 93 -21.05 6.89 7.07
N LEU A 94 -20.58 5.67 6.86
CA LEU A 94 -20.82 4.51 7.73
C LEU A 94 -19.50 4.09 8.37
N GLU A 95 -19.49 3.81 9.66
CA GLU A 95 -18.31 3.36 10.38
C GLU A 95 -18.62 2.10 11.20
N LEU A 96 -18.01 0.99 10.82
CA LEU A 96 -17.94 -0.21 11.65
C LEU A 96 -16.72 -0.10 12.56
N ARG A 97 -16.94 -0.22 13.88
CA ARG A 97 -15.91 -0.19 14.91
C ARG A 97 -15.84 -1.54 15.60
N CYS A 98 -14.63 -2.05 15.75
CA CYS A 98 -14.32 -3.21 16.58
C CYS A 98 -13.01 -2.97 17.35
N LYS A 99 -12.75 -3.79 18.34
CA LYS A 99 -11.58 -3.70 19.20
C LYS A 99 -10.88 -5.04 19.23
N ALA A 100 -9.58 -5.02 18.97
CA ALA A 100 -8.72 -6.17 19.24
C ALA A 100 -8.17 -6.01 20.65
N HIS A 101 -8.69 -6.83 21.56
CA HIS A 101 -8.31 -6.85 22.97
C HIS A 101 -7.09 -7.72 23.19
N LEU A 102 -6.23 -7.25 24.08
CA LEU A 102 -5.08 -8.01 24.53
C LEU A 102 -5.52 -8.90 25.70
N PRO A 103 -5.37 -10.24 25.63
CA PRO A 103 -5.81 -11.12 26.71
C PRO A 103 -5.00 -10.89 27.99
N GLU A 104 -3.69 -10.64 27.87
CA GLU A 104 -2.80 -10.35 28.99
C GLU A 104 -1.84 -9.20 28.65
N PRO A 105 -1.55 -8.27 29.59
CA PRO A 105 -0.55 -7.23 29.36
C PRO A 105 0.82 -7.81 29.03
N VAL A 106 1.34 -7.48 27.85
CA VAL A 106 2.66 -7.96 27.41
C VAL A 106 3.68 -6.85 27.55
N THR A 107 4.81 -7.21 28.15
CA THR A 107 5.94 -6.31 28.37
C THR A 107 7.19 -6.88 27.70
N PHE A 108 7.92 -6.05 26.96
CA PHE A 108 9.14 -6.45 26.28
C PHE A 108 10.17 -5.32 26.24
N ASP A 109 11.44 -5.69 26.15
CA ASP A 109 12.56 -4.75 26.11
C ASP A 109 13.09 -4.63 24.67
N VAL A 110 13.28 -3.40 24.21
CA VAL A 110 13.90 -3.07 22.92
C VAL A 110 15.21 -2.36 23.16
N LYS A 111 16.28 -2.83 22.52
CA LYS A 111 17.63 -2.27 22.64
C LYS A 111 17.97 -1.38 21.44
N GLY A 112 18.68 -0.29 21.71
CA GLY A 112 19.15 0.66 20.71
C GLY A 112 18.13 1.77 20.40
N PRO A 113 18.59 3.03 20.28
CA PRO A 113 17.70 4.18 20.12
C PRO A 113 16.89 4.15 18.82
N ALA A 114 17.46 3.61 17.74
CA ALA A 114 16.78 3.49 16.45
C ALA A 114 15.59 2.51 16.50
N GLU A 115 15.77 1.34 17.12
CA GLU A 115 14.72 0.33 17.25
C GLU A 115 13.62 0.76 18.22
N VAL A 116 13.99 1.44 19.32
CA VAL A 116 13.01 2.06 20.24
C VAL A 116 12.11 3.05 19.49
N GLN A 117 12.70 3.89 18.63
CA GLN A 117 11.94 4.85 17.83
C GLN A 117 11.07 4.17 16.76
N ARG A 118 11.58 3.12 16.11
CA ARG A 118 10.82 2.31 15.13
C ARG A 118 9.60 1.65 15.79
N HIS A 119 9.77 1.03 16.95
CA HIS A 119 8.67 0.43 17.71
C HIS A 119 7.65 1.46 18.15
N LYS A 120 8.10 2.63 18.63
CA LYS A 120 7.23 3.75 18.96
C LYS A 120 6.33 4.13 17.77
N GLN A 121 6.92 4.36 16.60
CA GLN A 121 6.18 4.70 15.39
C GLN A 121 5.20 3.59 14.97
N LEU A 122 5.59 2.33 15.14
CA LEU A 122 4.72 1.19 14.86
C LEU A 122 3.48 1.18 15.76
N MET A 123 3.67 1.33 17.08
CA MET A 123 2.56 1.37 18.04
C MET A 123 1.64 2.56 17.79
N ASP A 124 2.21 3.73 17.48
CA ASP A 124 1.46 4.95 17.16
C ASP A 124 0.64 4.76 15.87
N ARG A 125 1.16 4.08 14.84
CA ARG A 125 0.42 3.73 13.62
C ARG A 125 -0.76 2.81 13.89
N TYR A 126 -0.59 1.82 14.76
CA TYR A 126 -1.69 0.99 15.23
C TYR A 126 -2.68 1.75 16.12
N GLY A 127 -2.31 2.92 16.64
CA GLY A 127 -3.10 3.66 17.62
C GLY A 127 -3.25 2.88 18.93
N LEU A 128 -2.28 2.02 19.24
CA LEU A 128 -2.24 1.22 20.45
C LEU A 128 -1.76 2.08 21.62
N LYS A 129 -2.42 1.94 22.78
CA LYS A 129 -1.92 2.54 24.03
C LYS A 129 -0.82 1.67 24.62
N TYR A 130 0.30 2.29 24.97
CA TYR A 130 1.44 1.63 25.60
C TYR A 130 2.06 2.51 26.69
N GLU A 131 2.64 1.85 27.68
CA GLU A 131 3.57 2.43 28.65
C GLU A 131 4.99 2.22 28.13
N ARG A 132 5.86 3.23 28.31
CA ARG A 132 7.25 3.17 27.87
C ARG A 132 8.17 3.66 28.99
N THR A 133 9.13 2.83 29.36
CA THR A 133 10.16 3.15 30.34
C THR A 133 11.52 3.10 29.66
N GLU A 134 12.13 4.27 29.44
CA GLU A 134 13.46 4.37 28.83
C GLU A 134 14.54 4.17 29.90
N ARG A 135 15.56 3.37 29.59
CA ARG A 135 16.81 3.25 30.34
C ARG A 135 17.88 4.01 29.57
N LYS A 136 18.55 4.91 30.28
CA LYS A 136 19.64 5.72 29.74
C LYS A 136 20.99 5.18 30.19
N ASP A 137 21.99 5.28 29.34
CA ASP A 137 23.36 4.96 29.68
C ASP A 137 24.04 6.09 30.49
N ASP A 138 25.31 5.89 30.85
CA ASP A 138 26.14 6.86 31.56
C ASP A 138 26.36 8.18 30.79
N ARG A 139 26.03 8.21 29.48
CA ARG A 139 26.09 9.39 28.61
C ARG A 139 24.73 10.09 28.46
N PHE A 140 23.72 9.63 29.19
CA PHE A 140 22.32 10.08 29.11
C PHE A 140 21.63 9.75 27.77
N ASP A 141 22.21 8.88 26.94
CA ASP A 141 21.63 8.40 25.70
C ASP A 141 20.70 7.21 25.97
N ILE A 142 19.65 7.05 25.16
CA ILE A 142 18.70 5.93 25.31
C ILE A 142 19.37 4.65 24.84
N ASP A 143 19.71 3.76 25.78
CA ASP A 143 20.30 2.45 25.50
C ASP A 143 19.22 1.39 25.26
N SER A 144 18.16 1.40 26.08
CA SER A 144 17.02 0.49 25.91
C SER A 144 15.71 1.11 26.38
N ALA A 145 14.59 0.56 25.92
CA ALA A 145 13.28 0.92 26.45
C ALA A 145 12.42 -0.33 26.65
N THR A 146 11.76 -0.38 27.80
CA THR A 146 10.73 -1.36 28.12
C THR A 146 9.38 -0.83 27.63
N PHE A 147 8.70 -1.59 26.78
CA PHE A 147 7.34 -1.30 26.32
C PHE A 147 6.35 -2.24 27.00
N LYS A 148 5.26 -1.69 27.52
CA LYS A 148 4.14 -2.46 28.07
C LYS A 148 2.87 -2.13 27.31
N LEU A 149 2.30 -3.13 26.66
CA LEU A 149 1.09 -2.99 25.84
C LEU A 149 -0.14 -3.00 26.74
N ILE A 150 -0.99 -1.97 26.62
CA ILE A 150 -2.22 -1.84 27.43
C ILE A 150 -3.44 -2.28 26.61
N GLY A 151 -3.43 -2.04 25.30
CA GLY A 151 -4.61 -2.31 24.46
C GLY A 151 -5.76 -1.33 24.73
N PRO A 152 -6.92 -1.55 24.09
CA PRO A 152 -7.11 -2.39 22.89
C PRO A 152 -6.67 -1.66 21.61
N ILE A 153 -6.43 -2.42 20.53
CA ILE A 153 -6.19 -1.85 19.20
C ILE A 153 -7.55 -1.49 18.58
N PRO A 154 -7.77 -0.22 18.18
CA PRO A 154 -9.00 0.16 17.48
C PRO A 154 -8.95 -0.34 16.04
N VAL A 155 -9.91 -1.17 15.65
CA VAL A 155 -10.09 -1.63 14.27
C VAL A 155 -11.34 -0.95 13.71
N ARG A 156 -11.23 -0.33 12.54
CA ARG A 156 -12.31 0.46 11.95
C ARG A 156 -12.44 0.21 10.46
N VAL A 157 -13.68 0.17 9.98
CA VAL A 157 -13.99 0.18 8.55
C VAL A 157 -14.94 1.34 8.31
N VAL A 158 -14.52 2.30 7.50
CA VAL A 158 -15.31 3.48 7.15
C VAL A 158 -15.70 3.38 5.68
N ILE A 159 -16.98 3.53 5.38
CA ILE A 159 -17.52 3.64 4.03
C ILE A 159 -17.98 5.09 3.87
N VAL A 160 -17.46 5.78 2.87
CA VAL A 160 -17.76 7.18 2.56
C VAL A 160 -18.33 7.26 1.15
N ALA A 161 -19.45 7.93 1.00
CA ALA A 161 -20.00 8.26 -0.30
C ALA A 161 -19.34 9.53 -0.83
N ASP A 162 -18.59 9.41 -1.93
CA ASP A 162 -17.95 10.51 -2.61
C ASP A 162 -18.73 10.86 -3.88
N SER A 163 -19.58 11.88 -3.79
CA SER A 163 -20.37 12.38 -4.91
C SER A 163 -19.53 13.14 -5.94
N GLU A 164 -18.37 13.67 -5.55
CA GLU A 164 -17.48 14.40 -6.45
C GLU A 164 -16.77 13.44 -7.41
N ASN A 165 -16.22 12.35 -6.87
CA ASN A 165 -15.53 11.31 -7.63
C ASN A 165 -16.47 10.19 -8.11
N ARG A 166 -17.77 10.26 -7.77
CA ARG A 166 -18.80 9.27 -8.13
C ARG A 166 -18.42 7.85 -7.70
N CYS A 167 -17.87 7.72 -6.49
CA CYS A 167 -17.39 6.45 -5.96
C CYS A 167 -17.66 6.31 -4.46
N LEU A 168 -17.58 5.08 -3.97
CA LEU A 168 -17.60 4.75 -2.55
C LEU A 168 -16.15 4.55 -2.08
N GLY A 169 -15.70 5.41 -1.17
CA GLY A 169 -14.41 5.29 -0.50
C GLY A 169 -14.49 4.36 0.71
N LEU A 170 -13.71 3.29 0.70
CA LEU A 170 -13.57 2.34 1.80
C LEU A 170 -12.24 2.55 2.51
N HIS A 171 -12.28 2.85 3.80
CA HIS A 171 -11.10 3.03 4.64
C HIS A 171 -11.04 1.94 5.70
N PHE A 172 -10.03 1.09 5.61
CA PHE A 172 -9.78 0.01 6.56
C PHE A 172 -8.62 0.40 7.48
N ARG A 173 -8.88 0.51 8.77
CA ARG A 173 -7.87 0.79 9.79
C ARG A 173 -7.56 -0.46 10.61
N ASN A 174 -6.29 -0.85 10.65
CA ASN A 174 -5.77 -1.97 11.46
C ASN A 174 -6.42 -3.34 11.17
N VAL A 175 -7.00 -3.51 9.97
CA VAL A 175 -7.57 -4.79 9.51
C VAL A 175 -6.45 -5.69 8.98
N GLU A 176 -5.81 -5.29 7.88
CA GLU A 176 -4.72 -6.06 7.25
C GLU A 176 -3.33 -5.60 7.70
N GLN A 177 -3.15 -4.28 7.81
CA GLN A 177 -1.86 -3.66 8.12
C GLN A 177 -2.01 -2.50 9.10
N ALA A 178 -0.89 -2.08 9.70
CA ALA A 178 -0.83 -0.88 10.53
C ALA A 178 -1.26 0.35 9.73
N GLY A 179 -2.13 1.18 10.32
CA GLY A 179 -2.61 2.40 9.70
C GLY A 179 -3.88 2.19 8.88
N VAL A 180 -4.07 2.99 7.83
CA VAL A 180 -5.31 3.05 7.03
C VAL A 180 -5.03 2.65 5.59
N LYS A 181 -5.80 1.68 5.07
CA LYS A 181 -5.85 1.32 3.66
C LYS A 181 -7.13 1.91 3.06
N THR A 182 -6.99 2.72 2.02
CA THR A 182 -8.11 3.34 1.30
C THR A 182 -8.31 2.65 -0.04
N VAL A 183 -9.55 2.33 -0.39
CA VAL A 183 -9.92 1.77 -1.70
C VAL A 183 -11.21 2.42 -2.17
N ASN A 184 -11.25 2.84 -3.44
CA ASN A 184 -12.45 3.42 -4.04
C ASN A 184 -13.13 2.38 -4.93
N ILE A 185 -14.46 2.28 -4.84
CA ILE A 185 -15.28 1.34 -5.60
C ILE A 185 -16.39 2.11 -6.32
N THR A 186 -16.74 1.70 -7.53
CA THR A 186 -17.92 2.21 -8.24
C THR A 186 -19.21 1.60 -7.69
N PRO A 187 -20.34 2.33 -7.69
CA PRO A 187 -21.61 1.82 -7.17
C PRO A 187 -22.03 0.48 -7.80
N ASP A 188 -21.74 0.27 -9.09
CA ASP A 188 -22.08 -0.96 -9.82
C ASP A 188 -21.44 -2.23 -9.24
N LYS A 189 -20.27 -2.10 -8.60
CA LYS A 189 -19.55 -3.23 -7.98
C LYS A 189 -19.95 -3.42 -6.52
N PHE A 190 -20.76 -2.52 -5.96
CA PHE A 190 -21.20 -2.56 -4.58
C PHE A 190 -22.54 -3.30 -4.50
N ASN A 191 -22.47 -4.64 -4.56
CA ASN A 191 -23.63 -5.52 -4.51
C ASN A 191 -23.64 -6.37 -3.23
N ASP A 192 -24.69 -7.18 -3.04
CA ASP A 192 -24.81 -8.09 -1.89
C ASP A 192 -23.64 -9.06 -1.76
N GLU A 193 -23.08 -9.53 -2.88
CA GLU A 193 -21.91 -10.42 -2.89
C GLU A 193 -20.65 -9.69 -2.39
N PHE A 194 -20.48 -8.42 -2.72
CA PHE A 194 -19.42 -7.59 -2.17
C PHE A 194 -19.59 -7.38 -0.67
N LEU A 195 -20.82 -7.13 -0.21
CA LEU A 195 -21.12 -6.99 1.22
C LEU A 195 -20.84 -8.27 2.01
N ASP A 196 -21.21 -9.45 1.48
CA ASP A 196 -20.87 -10.73 2.11
C ASP A 196 -19.35 -10.92 2.21
N ARG A 197 -18.61 -10.64 1.13
CA ARG A 197 -17.13 -10.65 1.14
C ARG A 197 -16.55 -9.66 2.14
N LEU A 198 -17.15 -8.47 2.25
CA LEU A 198 -16.77 -7.46 3.24
C LEU A 198 -16.96 -7.99 4.66
N GLY A 199 -18.10 -8.64 4.95
CA GLY A 199 -18.36 -9.28 6.23
C GLY A 199 -17.31 -10.35 6.57
N ARG A 200 -17.03 -11.27 5.64
CA ARG A 200 -16.00 -12.31 5.82
C ARG A 200 -14.60 -11.74 5.99
N TYR A 201 -14.29 -10.65 5.29
CA TYR A 201 -13.02 -9.95 5.41
C TYR A 201 -12.86 -9.26 6.78
N ILE A 202 -13.92 -8.62 7.29
CA ILE A 202 -13.94 -8.04 8.65
C ILE A 202 -13.72 -9.12 9.71
N LEU A 203 -14.32 -10.30 9.53
CA LEU A 203 -14.16 -11.47 10.38
C LEU A 203 -12.86 -12.24 10.13
N ARG A 204 -11.99 -11.74 9.23
CA ARG A 204 -10.69 -12.35 8.87
C ARG A 204 -10.78 -13.79 8.37
N GLN A 205 -11.96 -14.20 7.90
CA GLN A 205 -12.15 -15.48 7.21
C GLN A 205 -11.58 -15.44 5.78
N GLN A 206 -11.40 -14.23 5.23
CA GLN A 206 -10.76 -14.00 3.94
C GLN A 206 -9.60 -13.02 4.09
N ALA A 207 -8.44 -13.38 3.53
CA ALA A 207 -7.25 -12.53 3.55
C ALA A 207 -7.37 -11.33 2.60
N ASN A 208 -8.19 -11.46 1.55
CA ASN A 208 -8.33 -10.44 0.50
C ASN A 208 -9.81 -10.10 0.29
N LEU A 209 -10.17 -8.84 0.51
CA LEU A 209 -11.50 -8.31 0.18
C LEU A 209 -11.72 -8.25 -1.34
N PHE A 210 -10.70 -7.78 -2.05
CA PHE A 210 -10.67 -7.78 -3.49
C PHE A 210 -9.96 -9.06 -3.89
N SER A 211 -10.75 -10.11 -4.16
CA SER A 211 -10.25 -11.23 -4.95
C SER A 211 -9.58 -10.63 -6.17
N THR A 212 -8.36 -11.06 -6.45
CA THR A 212 -7.51 -10.54 -7.49
C THR A 212 -8.13 -10.80 -8.87
N GLU A 213 -9.20 -10.08 -9.22
CA GLU A 213 -9.42 -9.56 -10.56
C GLU A 213 -8.44 -8.38 -10.73
N LEU A 214 -7.14 -8.66 -10.60
CA LEU A 214 -6.30 -8.12 -11.65
C LEU A 214 -6.90 -8.77 -12.89
N SER A 215 -7.68 -8.00 -13.66
CA SER A 215 -8.06 -8.37 -15.02
C SER A 215 -6.84 -9.08 -15.63
N ASP A 216 -7.03 -10.20 -16.33
CA ASP A 216 -5.92 -10.92 -16.94
C ASP A 216 -5.04 -9.96 -17.77
N GLU A 217 -5.59 -8.85 -18.26
CA GLU A 217 -4.89 -7.74 -18.90
C GLU A 217 -3.92 -6.98 -17.98
N ALA A 218 -4.25 -6.74 -16.71
CA ALA A 218 -3.37 -6.08 -15.75
C ALA A 218 -2.21 -7.00 -15.33
N ARG A 219 -2.46 -8.31 -15.19
CA ARG A 219 -1.42 -9.34 -14.99
C ARG A 219 -0.53 -9.45 -16.22
N GLN A 220 -1.10 -9.48 -17.42
CA GLN A 220 -0.35 -9.51 -18.68
C GLN A 220 0.50 -8.25 -18.85
N LYS A 221 -0.03 -7.05 -18.58
CA LYS A 221 0.76 -5.80 -18.64
C LYS A 221 1.90 -5.75 -17.63
N LEU A 222 1.70 -6.30 -16.43
CA LEU A 222 2.77 -6.41 -15.42
C LEU A 222 3.81 -7.46 -15.83
N GLN A 223 3.40 -8.61 -16.37
CA GLN A 223 4.29 -9.65 -16.89
C GLN A 223 5.09 -9.16 -18.09
N GLU A 224 4.47 -8.45 -19.04
CA GLU A 224 5.14 -7.85 -20.19
C GLU A 224 6.15 -6.78 -19.78
N LYS A 225 5.82 -5.93 -18.79
CA LYS A 225 6.76 -4.94 -18.26
C LYS A 225 7.95 -5.60 -17.58
N LEU A 226 7.72 -6.64 -16.78
CA LEU A 226 8.79 -7.41 -16.12
C LEU A 226 9.65 -8.19 -17.12
N ALA A 227 9.06 -8.74 -18.18
CA ALA A 227 9.77 -9.43 -19.25
C ALA A 227 10.65 -8.46 -20.04
N LYS A 228 10.13 -7.28 -20.40
CA LYS A 228 10.92 -6.23 -21.08
C LYS A 228 12.08 -5.75 -20.22
N GLN A 229 11.87 -5.50 -18.94
CA GLN A 229 12.95 -5.10 -18.03
C GLN A 229 14.02 -6.18 -17.90
N ARG A 230 13.63 -7.46 -17.78
CA ARG A 230 14.60 -8.57 -17.73
C ARG A 230 15.39 -8.72 -19.03
N GLU A 231 14.75 -8.55 -20.18
CA GLU A 231 15.46 -8.56 -21.48
C GLU A 231 16.43 -7.40 -21.62
N GLU A 232 16.05 -6.20 -21.19
CA GLU A 232 16.92 -5.01 -21.22
C GLU A 232 18.14 -5.21 -20.31
N ASP A 233 17.95 -5.73 -19.10
CA ASP A 233 19.03 -6.04 -18.17
C ASP A 233 19.96 -7.15 -18.70
N GLU A 234 19.41 -8.20 -19.32
CA GLU A 234 20.21 -9.25 -19.94
C GLU A 234 21.04 -8.72 -21.12
N ARG A 235 20.45 -7.87 -21.96
CA ARG A 235 21.16 -7.25 -23.08
C ARG A 235 22.27 -6.34 -22.57
N ALA A 236 22.01 -5.53 -21.54
CA ALA A 236 23.02 -4.68 -20.91
C ALA A 236 24.18 -5.52 -20.33
N ARG A 237 23.87 -6.64 -19.66
CA ARG A 237 24.89 -7.56 -19.12
C ARG A 237 25.73 -8.20 -20.23
N ARG A 238 25.11 -8.67 -21.32
CA ARG A 238 25.83 -9.27 -22.46
C ARG A 238 26.74 -8.25 -23.15
N VAL A 239 26.32 -7.00 -23.28
CA VAL A 239 27.15 -5.92 -23.85
C VAL A 239 28.38 -5.67 -22.96
N ILE A 240 28.19 -5.55 -21.65
CA ILE A 240 29.30 -5.35 -20.69
C ILE A 240 30.27 -6.54 -20.70
N GLU A 241 29.75 -7.77 -20.79
CA GLU A 241 30.58 -8.98 -20.83
C GLU A 241 31.37 -9.10 -22.14
N ALA A 242 30.74 -8.78 -23.28
CA ALA A 242 31.41 -8.75 -24.58
C ALA A 242 32.51 -7.68 -24.65
N GLU A 243 32.26 -6.51 -24.08
CA GLU A 243 33.24 -5.41 -24.01
C GLU A 243 34.45 -5.78 -23.14
N ARG A 244 34.21 -6.42 -21.98
CA ARG A 244 35.28 -6.97 -21.12
C ARG A 244 36.08 -8.07 -21.82
N ALA A 245 35.42 -8.97 -22.53
CA ALA A 245 36.09 -10.03 -23.28
C ALA A 245 36.94 -9.47 -24.45
N ALA A 246 36.44 -8.44 -25.14
CA ALA A 246 37.18 -7.76 -26.20
C ALA A 246 38.42 -7.04 -25.67
N LEU A 247 38.30 -6.33 -24.53
CA LEU A 247 39.42 -5.69 -23.85
C LEU A 247 40.46 -6.73 -23.40
N ALA A 248 40.04 -7.83 -22.77
CA ALA A 248 40.94 -8.90 -22.34
C ALA A 248 41.68 -9.57 -23.53
N LYS A 249 40.99 -9.74 -24.66
CA LYS A 249 41.62 -10.28 -25.89
C LYS A 249 42.60 -9.29 -26.50
N ALA A 250 42.28 -8.00 -26.53
CA ALA A 250 43.18 -6.94 -27.00
C ALA A 250 44.42 -6.80 -26.10
N GLU A 251 44.25 -6.92 -24.78
CA GLU A 251 45.36 -6.97 -23.83
C GLU A 251 46.25 -8.19 -24.07
N TYR A 252 45.66 -9.37 -24.25
CA TYR A 252 46.42 -10.59 -24.54
C TYR A 252 47.20 -10.49 -25.85
N GLU A 253 46.61 -9.96 -26.92
CA GLU A 253 47.26 -9.76 -28.22
C GLU A 253 48.31 -8.63 -28.22
N SER A 254 48.19 -7.66 -27.30
CA SER A 254 49.18 -6.60 -27.14
C SER A 254 50.40 -7.01 -26.30
N ARG A 255 50.36 -8.16 -25.61
CA ARG A 255 51.49 -8.66 -24.82
C ARG A 255 52.73 -8.87 -25.70
N PRO A 256 53.91 -8.37 -25.27
CA PRO A 256 55.13 -8.42 -26.06
C PRO A 256 55.60 -9.86 -26.34
N SER A 257 55.36 -10.80 -25.43
CA SER A 257 55.65 -12.23 -25.64
C SER A 257 54.86 -12.84 -26.80
N VAL A 258 53.58 -12.49 -26.92
CA VAL A 258 52.69 -12.96 -28.01
C VAL A 258 53.12 -12.32 -29.33
N ARG A 259 53.43 -11.01 -29.34
CA ARG A 259 53.95 -10.31 -30.53
C ARG A 259 55.29 -10.87 -31.01
N LEU A 260 56.21 -11.17 -30.10
CA LEU A 260 57.49 -11.81 -30.40
C LEU A 260 57.31 -13.21 -30.99
N SER A 261 56.42 -14.03 -30.42
CA SER A 261 56.14 -15.38 -30.95
C SER A 261 55.56 -15.34 -32.38
N ARG A 262 54.67 -14.39 -32.66
CA ARG A 262 54.06 -14.21 -33.99
C ARG A 262 55.06 -13.66 -35.01
N ALA A 263 55.94 -12.76 -34.60
CA ALA A 263 57.03 -12.26 -35.44
C ALA A 263 58.02 -13.38 -35.78
N MET A 264 58.40 -14.22 -34.81
CA MET A 264 59.28 -15.37 -35.04
C MET A 264 58.65 -16.41 -35.97
N GLN A 265 57.36 -16.72 -35.81
CA GLN A 265 56.64 -17.62 -36.73
C GLN A 265 56.60 -17.04 -38.16
N SER A 266 56.29 -15.75 -38.31
CA SER A 266 56.27 -15.11 -39.63
C SER A 266 57.66 -15.06 -40.31
N ALA A 267 58.72 -14.93 -39.51
CA ALA A 267 60.10 -14.95 -40.00
C ALA A 267 60.51 -16.37 -40.42
N ALA A 268 60.10 -17.39 -39.65
CA ALA A 268 60.31 -18.80 -39.98
C ALA A 268 59.58 -19.21 -41.27
N ASP A 269 58.34 -18.76 -41.46
CA ASP A 269 57.57 -19.04 -42.68
C ASP A 269 58.14 -18.32 -43.91
N LYS A 270 58.64 -17.08 -43.76
CA LYS A 270 59.35 -16.37 -44.83
C LYS A 270 60.69 -17.02 -45.19
N LEU A 271 61.40 -17.58 -44.22
CA LEU A 271 62.64 -18.32 -44.45
C LEU A 271 62.39 -19.63 -45.19
N LYS A 272 61.34 -20.38 -44.81
CA LYS A 272 60.90 -21.58 -45.55
C LYS A 272 60.47 -21.26 -46.98
N ALA A 273 59.78 -20.14 -47.20
CA ALA A 273 59.36 -19.72 -48.54
C ALA A 273 60.53 -19.27 -49.43
N LYS A 274 61.64 -18.78 -48.86
CA LYS A 274 62.87 -18.44 -49.60
C LYS A 274 63.73 -19.67 -49.90
N LEU A 275 63.81 -20.65 -49.01
CA LEU A 275 64.55 -21.88 -49.25
C LEU A 275 63.93 -22.78 -50.34
N ASN A 276 62.63 -22.63 -50.62
CA ASN A 276 61.93 -23.38 -51.68
C ASN A 276 61.99 -22.70 -53.07
N LYS A 277 62.81 -21.65 -53.25
CA LYS A 277 62.90 -20.88 -54.51
C LYS A 277 64.29 -20.80 -55.14
N ASP A 278 65.28 -21.51 -54.60
CA ASP A 278 66.56 -21.85 -55.25
C ASP A 278 66.58 -23.35 -55.59
#